data_AF-A0A0F2R2D8-F1
#
_entry.id   AF-A0A0F2R2D8-F1
#
_cell.length_a   1.000
_cell.length_b   1.000
_cell.length_c   1.000
_cell.angle_alpha   90.00
_cell.angle_beta   90.00
_cell.angle_gamma   90.00
#
_symmetry.space_group_name_H-M   'P 1'
#
loop_
_entity.id
_entity.type
_entity.pdbx_description
1 polymer ?
#
loop_
_entity_poly.entity_id
_entity_poly.type
_entity_poly.pdbx_seq_one_letter_code
_entity_poly.pdbx_strand_id
1 'polypeptide(L)'
;MDVERLTNQVRRNCDISDARHAGLYSICGLALRLRDLYKWTRRLLPWQEDEAGLVLEWIGNKEDQWESMAEEDFGPLSIGSHTFDPFDTEAVNAALAPHGLFYGAGYAYSLKPTFFLAVVIDRECVHGKVVWQLGRELARDLLTLPAFSQDDQVVLRTEAARMFVWDQMIYVRSAGRPALAFALNECCALSDINPDSLRPHLDTIMAVQRHAYIRHELGEIAEEIFDRDIWRQMLSDFPHTPVELLIRTLKDALADTGPDGPLRYFIEQRSRAGLGFYMAFGSGLTPLLFGPLKTAFDAFMHYPDWDAMTQAVDDAHRSAATYTREIIDLYAAASQGKGLPWAQAAIEKTLQTRGILR
;
A
#
# COMPACT_ATOMS: atom_id res chain seq x y z
N MET A 1 -31.90 -4.88 -2.63
CA MET A 1 -30.59 -5.55 -2.78
C MET A 1 -30.31 -6.34 -1.52
N ASP A 2 -29.82 -7.57 -1.64
CA ASP A 2 -29.44 -8.41 -0.50
C ASP A 2 -27.94 -8.21 -0.22
N VAL A 3 -27.64 -7.37 0.78
CA VAL A 3 -26.26 -7.01 1.16
C VAL A 3 -25.50 -8.21 1.71
N GLU A 4 -26.18 -9.11 2.43
CA GLU A 4 -25.56 -10.28 3.04
C GLU A 4 -25.15 -11.29 1.97
N ARG A 5 -26.04 -11.56 1.00
CA ARG A 5 -25.71 -12.40 -0.15
C ARG A 5 -24.51 -11.85 -0.93
N LEU A 6 -24.51 -10.56 -1.25
CA LEU A 6 -23.38 -9.94 -1.96
C LEU A 6 -22.09 -10.04 -1.13
N THR A 7 -22.17 -9.76 0.18
CA THR A 7 -21.02 -9.86 1.09
C THR A 7 -20.42 -11.27 1.07
N ASN A 8 -21.26 -12.30 1.07
CA ASN A 8 -20.82 -13.69 1.00
C ASN A 8 -20.21 -14.06 -0.37
N GLN A 9 -20.76 -13.53 -1.48
CA GLN A 9 -20.15 -13.69 -2.81
C GLN A 9 -18.76 -13.06 -2.88
N VAL A 10 -18.60 -11.85 -2.35
CA VAL A 10 -17.29 -11.17 -2.32
C VAL A 10 -16.31 -11.92 -1.41
N ARG A 11 -16.71 -12.32 -0.20
CA ARG A 11 -15.87 -13.11 0.73
C ARG A 11 -15.41 -14.42 0.12
N ARG A 12 -16.29 -15.10 -0.62
CA ARG A 12 -15.91 -16.31 -1.34
C ARG A 12 -14.78 -16.04 -2.34
N ASN A 13 -14.85 -14.96 -3.10
CA ASN A 13 -13.78 -14.59 -4.03
C ASN A 13 -12.49 -14.19 -3.30
N CYS A 14 -12.59 -13.51 -2.14
CA CYS A 14 -11.45 -13.26 -1.26
C CYS A 14 -10.78 -14.57 -0.83
N ASP A 15 -11.56 -15.53 -0.33
CA ASP A 15 -11.08 -16.82 0.17
C ASP A 15 -10.43 -17.68 -0.92
N ILE A 16 -11.04 -17.75 -2.12
CA ILE A 16 -10.43 -18.40 -3.28
C ILE A 16 -9.09 -17.74 -3.63
N SER A 17 -9.05 -16.41 -3.63
CA SER A 17 -7.82 -15.70 -3.95
C SER A 17 -6.72 -15.97 -2.92
N ASP A 18 -7.06 -15.98 -1.64
CA ASP A 18 -6.12 -16.20 -0.56
C ASP A 18 -5.63 -17.64 -0.55
N ALA A 19 -6.52 -18.61 -0.76
CA ALA A 19 -6.18 -20.03 -0.93
C ALA A 19 -5.13 -20.25 -2.03
N ARG A 20 -5.32 -19.59 -3.19
CA ARG A 20 -4.41 -19.69 -4.34
C ARG A 20 -3.05 -19.02 -4.12
N HIS A 21 -2.96 -18.02 -3.24
CA HIS A 21 -1.81 -17.11 -3.18
C HIS A 21 -1.20 -16.94 -1.78
N ALA A 22 -1.64 -17.69 -0.78
CA ALA A 22 -1.06 -17.65 0.57
C ALA A 22 0.44 -17.95 0.56
N GLY A 23 0.89 -18.81 -0.36
CA GLY A 23 2.30 -19.16 -0.56
C GLY A 23 3.20 -18.01 -1.06
N LEU A 24 2.64 -16.86 -1.47
CA LEU A 24 3.42 -15.67 -1.79
C LEU A 24 4.08 -15.03 -0.56
N TYR A 25 3.56 -15.31 0.63
CA TYR A 25 4.07 -14.76 1.88
C TYR A 25 5.08 -15.71 2.53
N SER A 26 6.06 -15.14 3.23
CA SER A 26 6.84 -15.94 4.18
C SER A 26 5.94 -16.46 5.30
N ILE A 27 6.34 -17.54 5.98
CA ILE A 27 5.57 -18.13 7.09
C ILE A 27 5.20 -17.08 8.13
N CYS A 28 6.19 -16.28 8.59
CA CYS A 28 5.94 -15.21 9.55
C CYS A 28 5.03 -14.11 8.97
N GLY A 29 5.18 -13.78 7.68
CA GLY A 29 4.35 -12.80 7.00
C GLY A 29 2.89 -13.26 6.89
N LEU A 30 2.65 -14.53 6.55
CA LEU A 30 1.32 -15.12 6.50
C LEU A 30 0.66 -15.14 7.87
N ALA A 31 1.38 -15.56 8.91
CA ALA A 31 0.88 -15.61 10.29
C ALA A 31 0.41 -14.23 10.79
N LEU A 32 1.18 -13.16 10.51
CA LEU A 32 0.78 -11.80 10.87
C LEU A 32 -0.50 -11.36 10.16
N ARG A 33 -0.63 -11.65 8.85
CA ARG A 33 -1.82 -11.30 8.08
C ARG A 33 -3.06 -12.06 8.52
N LEU A 34 -2.91 -13.35 8.84
CA LEU A 34 -3.98 -14.17 9.38
C LEU A 34 -4.42 -13.68 10.75
N ARG A 35 -3.50 -13.30 11.63
CA ARG A 35 -3.82 -12.63 12.90
C ARG A 35 -4.62 -11.35 12.68
N ASP A 36 -4.26 -10.53 11.69
CA ASP A 36 -5.00 -9.29 11.42
C ASP A 36 -6.38 -9.56 10.83
N LEU A 37 -6.51 -10.58 9.97
CA LEU A 37 -7.80 -11.03 9.45
C LEU A 37 -8.69 -11.62 10.55
N TYR A 38 -8.11 -12.34 11.53
CA TYR A 38 -8.79 -12.80 12.73
C TYR A 38 -9.38 -11.61 13.51
N LYS A 39 -8.54 -10.61 13.82
CA LYS A 39 -8.96 -9.40 14.55
C LYS A 39 -10.10 -8.70 13.83
N TRP A 40 -9.98 -8.51 12.51
CA TRP A 40 -11.03 -7.92 11.69
C TRP A 40 -12.35 -8.70 11.76
N THR A 41 -12.29 -10.03 11.61
CA THR A 41 -13.47 -10.92 11.64
C THR A 41 -14.21 -10.81 12.97
N ARG A 42 -13.46 -10.64 14.08
CA ARG A 42 -13.97 -10.53 15.46
C ARG A 42 -14.28 -9.09 15.90
N ARG A 43 -14.04 -8.08 15.06
CA ARG A 43 -14.19 -6.65 15.40
C ARG A 43 -13.31 -6.22 16.58
N LEU A 44 -12.12 -6.79 16.67
CA LEU A 44 -11.11 -6.37 17.63
C LEU A 44 -10.43 -5.07 17.16
N LEU A 45 -10.07 -4.25 18.14
CA LEU A 45 -9.29 -3.03 17.92
C LEU A 45 -7.83 -3.39 17.58
N PRO A 46 -7.07 -2.49 16.93
CA PRO A 46 -5.71 -2.80 16.48
C PRO A 46 -4.76 -3.34 17.57
N TRP A 47 -4.90 -2.81 18.79
CA TRP A 47 -4.10 -3.17 19.96
C TRP A 47 -4.64 -4.33 20.79
N GLN A 48 -5.80 -4.86 20.45
CA GLN A 48 -6.36 -6.02 21.14
C GLN A 48 -5.76 -7.29 20.54
N GLU A 49 -5.26 -8.15 21.41
CA GLU A 49 -4.79 -9.49 21.06
C GLU A 49 -5.64 -10.49 21.84
N ASP A 50 -6.07 -11.56 21.18
CA ASP A 50 -6.74 -12.69 21.82
C ASP A 50 -5.72 -13.75 22.26
N GLU A 51 -6.20 -14.76 22.98
CA GLU A 51 -5.37 -15.89 23.40
C GLU A 51 -4.76 -16.60 22.18
N ALA A 52 -3.44 -16.82 22.22
CA ALA A 52 -2.71 -17.40 21.09
C ALA A 52 -3.28 -18.75 20.65
N GLY A 53 -3.78 -19.58 21.57
CA GLY A 53 -4.41 -20.86 21.26
C GLY A 53 -5.66 -20.72 20.37
N LEU A 54 -6.52 -19.73 20.67
CA LEU A 54 -7.73 -19.46 19.89
C LEU A 54 -7.40 -18.93 18.49
N VAL A 55 -6.37 -18.09 18.39
CA VAL A 55 -5.89 -17.56 17.10
C VAL A 55 -5.32 -18.70 16.26
N LEU A 56 -4.48 -19.56 16.83
CA LEU A 56 -3.89 -20.70 16.13
C LEU A 56 -4.94 -21.73 15.69
N GLU A 57 -5.93 -22.03 16.52
CA GLU A 57 -7.05 -22.90 16.15
C GLU A 57 -7.86 -22.31 14.99
N TRP A 58 -8.13 -21.00 15.02
CA TRP A 58 -8.82 -20.33 13.91
C TRP A 58 -7.99 -20.35 12.62
N ILE A 59 -6.68 -20.16 12.72
CA ILE A 59 -5.76 -20.25 11.57
C ILE A 59 -5.84 -21.65 10.93
N GLY A 60 -5.73 -22.71 11.73
CA GLY A 60 -5.82 -24.09 11.20
C GLY A 60 -7.16 -24.34 10.47
N ASN A 61 -8.28 -23.93 11.08
CA ASN A 61 -9.59 -24.04 10.43
C ASN A 61 -9.69 -23.23 9.11
N LYS A 62 -9.00 -22.10 9.02
CA LYS A 62 -8.99 -21.26 7.82
C LYS A 62 -8.16 -21.89 6.70
N GLU A 63 -7.02 -22.48 7.05
CA GLU A 63 -6.16 -23.22 6.12
C GLU A 63 -6.87 -24.46 5.57
N ASP A 64 -7.55 -25.24 6.43
CA ASP A 64 -8.36 -26.40 6.02
C ASP A 64 -9.46 -26.00 5.01
N GLN A 65 -10.10 -24.85 5.21
CA GLN A 65 -11.09 -24.32 4.26
C GLN A 65 -10.44 -24.00 2.91
N TRP A 66 -9.27 -23.35 2.91
CA TRP A 66 -8.57 -22.96 1.70
C TRP A 66 -8.12 -24.15 0.86
N GLU A 67 -7.72 -25.27 1.46
CA GLU A 67 -7.37 -26.48 0.72
C GLU A 67 -8.49 -26.94 -0.23
N SER A 68 -9.75 -26.75 0.19
CA SER A 68 -10.92 -27.11 -0.63
C SER A 68 -11.29 -26.08 -1.72
N MET A 69 -10.71 -24.87 -1.68
CA MET A 69 -11.10 -23.74 -2.52
C MET A 69 -10.05 -23.33 -3.56
N ALA A 70 -8.80 -23.80 -3.43
CA ALA A 70 -7.69 -23.35 -4.25
C ALA A 70 -7.91 -23.57 -5.77
N GLU A 71 -8.62 -24.63 -6.14
CA GLU A 71 -8.90 -24.94 -7.55
C GLU A 71 -10.18 -24.28 -8.10
N GLU A 72 -10.96 -23.60 -7.25
CA GLU A 72 -12.26 -23.05 -7.64
C GLU A 72 -12.14 -21.71 -8.37
N ASP A 73 -12.99 -21.47 -9.36
CA ASP A 73 -13.03 -20.20 -10.08
C ASP A 73 -13.73 -19.07 -9.30
N PHE A 74 -13.32 -17.83 -9.57
CA PHE A 74 -13.99 -16.65 -9.03
C PHE A 74 -15.44 -16.60 -9.50
N GLY A 75 -16.37 -16.48 -8.54
CA GLY A 75 -17.79 -16.45 -8.81
C GLY A 75 -18.26 -15.06 -9.23
N PRO A 76 -19.32 -14.97 -10.06
CA PRO A 76 -19.91 -13.69 -10.42
C PRO A 76 -20.68 -13.08 -9.24
N LEU A 77 -20.90 -11.77 -9.31
CA LEU A 77 -21.63 -11.01 -8.28
C LEU A 77 -23.08 -10.81 -8.69
N SER A 78 -24.02 -11.11 -7.80
CA SER A 78 -25.46 -10.94 -8.08
C SER A 78 -26.00 -9.71 -7.35
N ILE A 79 -26.36 -8.67 -8.10
CA ILE A 79 -26.90 -7.42 -7.56
C ILE A 79 -28.27 -7.17 -8.20
N GLY A 80 -29.33 -7.33 -7.40
CA GLY A 80 -30.70 -7.29 -7.91
C GLY A 80 -30.96 -8.45 -8.88
N SER A 81 -31.43 -8.12 -10.08
CA SER A 81 -31.66 -9.08 -11.18
C SER A 81 -30.45 -9.26 -12.10
N HIS A 82 -29.33 -8.59 -11.82
CA HIS A 82 -28.16 -8.57 -12.68
C HIS A 82 -27.02 -9.41 -12.09
N THR A 83 -26.23 -9.98 -12.99
CA THR A 83 -25.03 -10.75 -12.68
C THR A 83 -23.85 -10.03 -13.32
N PHE A 84 -22.80 -9.80 -12.56
CA PHE A 84 -21.62 -9.06 -12.97
C PHE A 84 -20.38 -9.96 -12.91
N ASP A 85 -19.44 -9.72 -13.83
CA ASP A 85 -18.08 -10.23 -13.71
C ASP A 85 -17.44 -9.61 -12.45
N PRO A 86 -16.71 -10.38 -11.63
CA PRO A 86 -16.12 -9.86 -10.40
C PRO A 86 -15.01 -8.82 -10.63
N PHE A 87 -14.47 -8.69 -11.84
CA PHE A 87 -13.47 -7.67 -12.18
C PHE A 87 -14.07 -6.45 -12.90
N ASP A 88 -15.37 -6.45 -13.22
CA ASP A 88 -16.07 -5.28 -13.76
C ASP A 88 -16.44 -4.31 -12.63
N THR A 89 -15.42 -3.67 -12.05
CA THR A 89 -15.57 -2.76 -10.91
C THR A 89 -16.43 -1.55 -11.23
N GLU A 90 -16.40 -1.05 -12.46
CA GLU A 90 -17.20 0.10 -12.88
C GLU A 90 -18.70 -0.23 -12.88
N ALA A 91 -19.10 -1.33 -13.53
CA ALA A 91 -20.50 -1.73 -13.57
C ALA A 91 -21.04 -2.14 -12.20
N VAL A 92 -20.22 -2.85 -11.40
CA VAL A 92 -20.57 -3.22 -10.03
C VAL A 92 -20.77 -1.97 -9.16
N ASN A 93 -19.84 -1.02 -9.18
CA ASN A 93 -19.96 0.19 -8.36
C ASN A 93 -21.11 1.10 -8.81
N ALA A 94 -21.43 1.15 -10.10
CA ALA A 94 -22.61 1.85 -10.59
C ALA A 94 -23.91 1.27 -9.98
N ALA A 95 -23.99 -0.05 -9.85
CA ALA A 95 -25.12 -0.72 -9.21
C ALA A 95 -25.14 -0.55 -7.68
N LEU A 96 -23.98 -0.36 -7.04
CA LEU A 96 -23.84 -0.21 -5.59
C LEU A 96 -23.97 1.23 -5.08
N ALA A 97 -23.75 2.23 -5.94
CA ALA A 97 -23.79 3.64 -5.56
C ALA A 97 -25.09 4.06 -4.82
N PRO A 98 -26.30 3.65 -5.22
CA PRO A 98 -27.54 3.98 -4.49
C PRO A 98 -27.63 3.38 -3.09
N HIS A 99 -26.77 2.41 -2.77
CA HIS A 99 -26.77 1.68 -1.51
C HIS A 99 -25.65 2.11 -0.56
N GLY A 100 -24.82 3.10 -0.94
CA GLY A 100 -23.71 3.58 -0.12
C GLY A 100 -22.62 2.52 0.11
N LEU A 101 -22.44 1.62 -0.85
CA LEU A 101 -21.40 0.60 -0.84
C LEU A 101 -20.38 0.86 -1.94
N PHE A 102 -19.15 0.46 -1.68
CA PHE A 102 -18.06 0.45 -2.65
C PHE A 102 -17.46 -0.95 -2.72
N TYR A 103 -17.32 -1.44 -3.94
CA TYR A 103 -16.65 -2.69 -4.27
C TYR A 103 -15.31 -2.39 -4.93
N GLY A 104 -14.28 -3.10 -4.52
CA GLY A 104 -13.03 -3.08 -5.24
C GLY A 104 -12.54 -4.46 -5.59
N ALA A 105 -11.95 -4.53 -6.78
CA ALA A 105 -11.37 -5.73 -7.35
C ALA A 105 -10.20 -5.37 -8.25
N GLY A 106 -9.21 -6.26 -8.35
CA GLY A 106 -8.07 -6.05 -9.23
C GLY A 106 -6.93 -6.99 -8.94
N TYR A 107 -5.75 -6.64 -9.43
CA TYR A 107 -4.52 -7.40 -9.23
C TYR A 107 -3.52 -6.56 -8.45
N ALA A 108 -3.02 -7.10 -7.35
CA ALA A 108 -2.07 -6.44 -6.48
C ALA A 108 -0.65 -7.03 -6.63
N TYR A 109 0.15 -7.02 -5.56
CA TYR A 109 1.52 -7.54 -5.58
C TYR A 109 1.59 -8.97 -6.15
N SER A 110 2.59 -9.22 -7.02
CA SER A 110 2.75 -10.47 -7.78
C SER A 110 1.50 -10.92 -8.54
N LEU A 111 0.68 -9.98 -9.01
CA LEU A 111 -0.57 -10.22 -9.71
C LEU A 111 -1.57 -11.08 -8.92
N LYS A 112 -1.51 -11.04 -7.58
CA LYS A 112 -2.54 -11.66 -6.73
C LYS A 112 -3.88 -10.93 -6.96
N PRO A 113 -4.97 -11.62 -7.34
CA PRO A 113 -6.31 -11.04 -7.33
C PRO A 113 -6.69 -10.54 -5.94
N THR A 114 -7.41 -9.43 -5.84
CA THR A 114 -7.89 -8.92 -4.56
C THR A 114 -9.31 -8.46 -4.70
N PHE A 115 -10.10 -8.62 -3.63
CA PHE A 115 -11.50 -8.24 -3.60
C PHE A 115 -11.84 -7.69 -2.21
N PHE A 116 -12.70 -6.69 -2.15
CA PHE A 116 -13.29 -6.23 -0.90
C PHE A 116 -14.64 -5.54 -1.15
N LEU A 117 -15.42 -5.39 -0.09
CA LEU A 117 -16.67 -4.65 -0.09
C LEU A 117 -16.74 -3.83 1.20
N ALA A 118 -17.02 -2.54 1.09
CA ALA A 118 -17.08 -1.64 2.24
C ALA A 118 -18.18 -0.60 2.12
N VAL A 119 -18.53 0.00 3.27
CA VAL A 119 -19.48 1.12 3.35
C VAL A 119 -18.77 2.42 2.98
N VAL A 120 -19.39 3.24 2.13
CA VAL A 120 -18.92 4.59 1.83
C VAL A 120 -19.22 5.51 3.01
N ILE A 121 -18.20 6.19 3.53
CA ILE A 121 -18.37 7.25 4.55
C ILE A 121 -18.47 8.61 3.88
N ASP A 122 -17.54 8.88 2.96
CA ASP A 122 -17.41 10.20 2.35
C ASP A 122 -16.86 10.09 0.93
N ARG A 123 -17.09 11.13 0.16
CA ARG A 123 -16.60 11.30 -1.21
C ARG A 123 -16.19 12.75 -1.40
N GLU A 124 -14.93 12.95 -1.71
CA GLU A 124 -14.38 14.27 -2.02
C GLU A 124 -13.72 14.29 -3.40
N CYS A 125 -13.41 15.49 -3.90
CA CYS A 125 -12.64 15.68 -5.11
C CYS A 125 -11.36 16.44 -4.77
N VAL A 126 -10.22 15.83 -5.08
CA VAL A 126 -8.89 16.41 -4.87
C VAL A 126 -8.17 16.47 -6.21
N HIS A 127 -7.80 17.67 -6.64
CA HIS A 127 -7.11 17.91 -7.92
C HIS A 127 -7.84 17.29 -9.13
N GLY A 128 -9.17 17.31 -9.13
CA GLY A 128 -9.99 16.74 -10.22
C GLY A 128 -10.17 15.21 -10.16
N LYS A 129 -9.53 14.52 -9.20
CA LYS A 129 -9.71 13.08 -8.96
C LYS A 129 -10.72 12.86 -7.85
N VAL A 130 -11.53 11.80 -7.98
CA VAL A 130 -12.46 11.39 -6.92
C VAL A 130 -11.68 10.61 -5.87
N VAL A 131 -11.88 10.97 -4.60
CA VAL A 131 -11.35 10.26 -3.45
C VAL A 131 -12.52 9.70 -2.66
N TRP A 132 -12.56 8.38 -2.52
CA TRP A 132 -13.53 7.68 -1.69
C TRP A 132 -12.94 7.40 -0.32
N GLN A 133 -13.63 7.83 0.73
CA GLN A 133 -13.33 7.38 2.07
C GLN A 133 -14.30 6.27 2.47
N LEU A 134 -13.76 5.09 2.69
CA LEU A 134 -14.51 3.89 3.06
C LEU A 134 -14.38 3.62 4.55
N GLY A 135 -15.46 3.13 5.14
CA GLY A 135 -15.58 2.81 6.55
C GLY A 135 -15.49 1.33 6.83
N ARG A 136 -16.59 0.80 7.39
CA ARG A 136 -16.71 -0.60 7.77
C ARG A 136 -16.55 -1.49 6.54
N GLU A 137 -15.62 -2.43 6.62
CA GLU A 137 -15.46 -3.49 5.64
C GLU A 137 -16.44 -4.62 5.93
N LEU A 138 -17.18 -5.03 4.90
CA LEU A 138 -18.11 -6.16 4.91
C LEU A 138 -17.39 -7.44 4.45
N ALA A 139 -16.50 -7.32 3.48
CA ALA A 139 -15.64 -8.39 2.97
C ALA A 139 -14.24 -7.84 2.68
N ARG A 140 -13.20 -8.64 2.93
CA ARG A 140 -11.81 -8.36 2.56
C ARG A 140 -11.02 -9.65 2.48
N ASP A 141 -9.93 -9.61 1.73
CA ASP A 141 -8.92 -10.67 1.69
C ASP A 141 -7.78 -10.41 2.72
N LEU A 142 -6.78 -11.31 2.75
CA LEU A 142 -5.57 -11.17 3.57
C LEU A 142 -4.77 -9.91 3.23
N LEU A 143 -4.79 -9.49 1.97
CA LEU A 143 -3.99 -8.37 1.51
C LEU A 143 -4.62 -7.06 1.96
N THR A 144 -3.99 -6.46 2.95
CA THR A 144 -4.49 -5.23 3.56
C THR A 144 -3.78 -4.04 2.96
N LEU A 145 -4.44 -3.39 1.99
CA LEU A 145 -4.00 -2.11 1.43
C LEU A 145 -4.79 -0.97 2.09
N PRO A 146 -4.13 0.00 2.75
CA PRO A 146 -4.81 1.12 3.41
C PRO A 146 -5.45 2.07 2.40
N ALA A 147 -4.79 2.28 1.27
CA ALA A 147 -5.32 2.98 0.11
C ALA A 147 -4.81 2.33 -1.18
N PHE A 148 -5.47 2.63 -2.29
CA PHE A 148 -5.07 2.23 -3.64
C PHE A 148 -5.84 3.08 -4.67
N SER A 149 -5.37 3.09 -5.91
CA SER A 149 -6.09 3.63 -7.06
C SER A 149 -6.90 2.56 -7.82
N GLN A 150 -8.13 2.88 -8.20
CA GLN A 150 -9.00 2.03 -9.02
C GLN A 150 -9.85 2.92 -9.93
N ASP A 151 -9.92 2.57 -11.22
CA ASP A 151 -10.73 3.30 -12.22
C ASP A 151 -10.44 4.82 -12.24
N ASP A 152 -9.16 5.19 -12.13
CA ASP A 152 -8.67 6.58 -12.05
C ASP A 152 -9.18 7.38 -10.82
N GLN A 153 -9.56 6.66 -9.76
CA GLN A 153 -10.05 7.20 -8.50
C GLN A 153 -9.20 6.69 -7.35
N VAL A 154 -9.11 7.47 -6.28
CA VAL A 154 -8.40 7.09 -5.05
C VAL A 154 -9.38 6.50 -4.06
N VAL A 155 -9.00 5.40 -3.42
CA VAL A 155 -9.81 4.73 -2.41
C VAL A 155 -9.03 4.61 -1.12
N LEU A 156 -9.54 5.18 -0.03
CA LEU A 156 -9.00 5.06 1.32
C LEU A 156 -9.88 4.10 2.15
N ARG A 157 -9.33 2.95 2.52
CA ARG A 157 -9.99 1.95 3.39
C ARG A 157 -9.69 2.28 4.85
N THR A 158 -10.53 3.10 5.50
CA THR A 158 -10.26 3.64 6.85
C THR A 158 -10.05 2.54 7.90
N GLU A 159 -10.84 1.46 7.91
CA GLU A 159 -10.67 0.34 8.87
C GLU A 159 -9.33 -0.38 8.64
N ALA A 160 -8.96 -0.65 7.39
CA ALA A 160 -7.68 -1.24 7.02
C ALA A 160 -6.50 -0.32 7.38
N ALA A 161 -6.61 0.98 7.10
CA ALA A 161 -5.58 1.96 7.38
C ALA A 161 -5.28 2.11 8.88
N ARG A 162 -6.30 2.00 9.73
CA ARG A 162 -6.13 2.00 11.20
C ARG A 162 -5.31 0.82 11.69
N MET A 163 -5.58 -0.39 11.19
CA MET A 163 -4.80 -1.58 11.52
C MET A 163 -3.37 -1.43 11.00
N PHE A 164 -3.23 -0.98 9.75
CA PHE A 164 -1.95 -0.86 9.08
C PHE A 164 -1.00 0.13 9.77
N VAL A 165 -1.45 1.36 10.09
CA VAL A 165 -0.60 2.33 10.80
C VAL A 165 -0.23 1.84 12.19
N TRP A 166 -1.15 1.14 12.87
CA TRP A 166 -0.88 0.61 14.20
C TRP A 166 0.28 -0.39 14.14
N ASP A 167 0.22 -1.36 13.23
CA ASP A 167 1.31 -2.32 13.05
C ASP A 167 2.62 -1.64 12.59
N GLN A 168 2.56 -0.62 11.73
CA GLN A 168 3.75 0.15 11.34
C GLN A 168 4.44 0.82 12.54
N MET A 169 3.67 1.35 13.50
CA MET A 169 4.23 1.95 14.72
C MET A 169 4.80 0.91 15.67
N ILE A 170 4.08 -0.20 15.91
CA ILE A 170 4.51 -1.25 16.84
C ILE A 170 5.75 -1.99 16.32
N TYR A 171 5.81 -2.26 15.02
CA TYR A 171 6.89 -3.00 14.39
C TYR A 171 7.90 -2.10 13.66
N VAL A 172 7.94 -0.82 14.02
CA VAL A 172 8.89 0.13 13.43
C VAL A 172 10.33 -0.37 13.56
N ARG A 173 11.07 -0.30 12.46
CA ARG A 173 12.49 -0.69 12.44
C ARG A 173 13.31 0.30 13.28
N SER A 174 14.42 -0.16 13.84
CA SER A 174 15.31 0.67 14.66
C SER A 174 15.72 1.98 13.97
N ALA A 175 16.00 1.93 12.66
CA ALA A 175 16.36 3.10 11.85
C ALA A 175 15.24 4.14 11.71
N GLY A 176 13.97 3.73 11.79
CA GLY A 176 12.80 4.63 11.72
C GLY A 176 12.34 5.18 13.06
N ARG A 177 12.83 4.64 14.19
CA ARG A 177 12.41 5.07 15.54
C ARG A 177 12.62 6.55 15.83
N PRO A 178 13.74 7.20 15.46
CA PRO A 178 13.92 8.62 15.70
C PRO A 178 12.87 9.47 14.96
N ALA A 179 12.59 9.13 13.70
CA ALA A 179 11.58 9.81 12.89
C ALA A 179 10.16 9.60 13.44
N LEU A 180 9.85 8.39 13.93
CA LEU A 180 8.56 8.10 14.55
C LEU A 180 8.38 8.90 15.85
N ALA A 181 9.40 8.92 16.71
CA ALA A 181 9.37 9.69 17.95
C ALA A 181 9.19 11.19 17.68
N PHE A 182 9.89 11.72 16.66
CA PHE A 182 9.69 13.09 16.20
C PHE A 182 8.24 13.33 15.74
N ALA A 183 7.69 12.46 14.89
CA ALA A 183 6.32 12.61 14.39
C ALA A 183 5.26 12.60 15.49
N LEU A 184 5.39 11.67 16.44
CA LEU A 184 4.49 11.52 17.57
C LEU A 184 4.59 12.70 18.55
N ASN A 185 5.79 13.26 18.73
CA ASN A 185 5.95 14.46 19.54
C ASN A 185 5.20 15.65 18.91
N GLU A 186 5.36 15.84 17.59
CA GLU A 186 4.77 16.97 16.87
C GLU A 186 3.23 16.89 16.81
N CYS A 187 2.63 15.71 16.64
CA CYS A 187 1.16 15.59 16.58
C CYS A 187 0.48 15.47 17.94
N CYS A 188 1.19 14.87 18.90
CA CYS A 188 0.54 14.19 20.00
C CYS A 188 1.26 14.42 21.34
N ALA A 189 2.36 15.18 21.35
CA ALA A 189 3.19 15.46 22.52
C ALA A 189 3.71 14.19 23.23
N LEU A 190 3.86 13.09 22.49
CA LEU A 190 4.39 11.83 23.01
C LEU A 190 5.91 11.79 22.90
N SER A 191 6.56 11.18 23.88
CA SER A 191 8.02 10.98 23.92
C SER A 191 8.45 9.53 23.73
N ASP A 192 7.51 8.59 23.74
CA ASP A 192 7.76 7.17 23.54
C ASP A 192 6.71 6.54 22.62
N ILE A 193 6.98 5.29 22.23
CA ILE A 193 6.15 4.47 21.35
C ILE A 193 5.41 3.38 22.12
N ASN A 194 5.19 3.57 23.44
CA ASN A 194 4.47 2.60 24.26
C ASN A 194 3.03 2.45 23.74
N PRO A 195 2.55 1.21 23.47
CA PRO A 195 1.17 0.98 23.06
C PRO A 195 0.13 1.74 23.90
N ASP A 196 0.23 1.74 25.23
CA ASP A 196 -0.76 2.40 26.09
C ASP A 196 -0.82 3.92 25.87
N SER A 197 0.34 4.55 25.60
CA SER A 197 0.44 5.97 25.25
C SER A 197 -0.09 6.26 23.85
N LEU A 198 0.07 5.34 22.89
CA LEU A 198 -0.35 5.53 21.49
C LEU A 198 -1.86 5.40 21.30
N ARG A 199 -2.52 4.48 22.01
CA ARG A 199 -3.95 4.15 21.82
C ARG A 199 -4.87 5.37 21.79
N PRO A 200 -4.80 6.33 22.73
CA PRO A 200 -5.70 7.49 22.75
C PRO A 200 -5.48 8.44 21.57
N HIS A 201 -4.33 8.37 20.92
CA HIS A 201 -3.92 9.28 19.84
C HIS A 201 -4.05 8.67 18.45
N LEU A 202 -4.54 7.43 18.31
CA LEU A 202 -4.65 6.78 17.01
C LEU A 202 -5.47 7.60 16.01
N ASP A 203 -6.55 8.25 16.44
CA ASP A 203 -7.36 9.10 15.55
C ASP A 203 -6.60 10.33 15.05
N THR A 204 -5.80 10.97 15.92
CA THR A 204 -4.93 12.10 15.55
C THR A 204 -3.84 11.64 14.57
N ILE A 205 -3.22 10.50 14.83
CA ILE A 205 -2.19 9.91 13.95
C ILE A 205 -2.79 9.56 12.59
N MET A 206 -3.99 8.97 12.59
CA MET A 206 -4.73 8.64 11.38
C MET A 206 -5.11 9.87 10.55
N ALA A 207 -5.44 10.99 11.18
CA ALA A 207 -5.70 12.24 10.48
C ALA A 207 -4.47 12.72 9.68
N VAL A 208 -3.27 12.54 10.23
CA VAL A 208 -2.01 12.83 9.51
C VAL A 208 -1.75 11.81 8.41
N GLN A 209 -1.87 10.50 8.73
CA GLN A 209 -1.59 9.43 7.77
C GLN A 209 -2.56 9.36 6.60
N ARG A 210 -3.82 9.79 6.79
CA ARG A 210 -4.80 9.93 5.69
C ARG A 210 -4.20 10.71 4.52
N HIS A 211 -3.50 11.80 4.80
CA HIS A 211 -2.88 12.61 3.75
C HIS A 211 -1.71 11.89 3.09
N ALA A 212 -0.92 11.11 3.83
CA ALA A 212 0.16 10.33 3.24
C ALA A 212 -0.40 9.33 2.22
N TYR A 213 -1.42 8.56 2.62
CA TYR A 213 -2.05 7.56 1.76
C TYR A 213 -2.72 8.20 0.54
N ILE A 214 -3.57 9.21 0.73
CA ILE A 214 -4.27 9.84 -0.41
C ILE A 214 -3.28 10.48 -1.39
N ARG A 215 -2.25 11.17 -0.89
CA ARG A 215 -1.28 11.84 -1.76
C ARG A 215 -0.36 10.86 -2.48
N HIS A 216 -0.07 9.70 -1.88
CA HIS A 216 0.66 8.63 -2.57
C HIS A 216 -0.12 8.17 -3.80
N GLU A 217 -1.41 7.83 -3.64
CA GLU A 217 -2.25 7.38 -4.75
C GLU A 217 -2.46 8.47 -5.82
N LEU A 218 -2.63 9.75 -5.42
CA LEU A 218 -2.71 10.87 -6.36
C LEU A 218 -1.40 11.03 -7.12
N GLY A 219 -0.27 10.92 -6.41
CA GLY A 219 1.06 10.92 -7.00
C GLY A 219 1.23 9.81 -8.02
N GLU A 220 0.82 8.58 -7.71
CA GLU A 220 0.91 7.45 -8.64
C GLU A 220 0.07 7.64 -9.91
N ILE A 221 -1.14 8.20 -9.78
CA ILE A 221 -2.03 8.52 -10.90
C ILE A 221 -1.43 9.62 -11.79
N ALA A 222 -0.82 10.64 -11.20
CA ALA A 222 -0.27 11.80 -11.91
C ALA A 222 1.13 11.54 -12.51
N GLU A 223 1.79 10.44 -12.13
CA GLU A 223 3.15 10.12 -12.55
C GLU A 223 3.20 9.55 -13.98
N GLU A 224 3.86 10.28 -14.89
CA GLU A 224 3.92 9.98 -16.33
C GLU A 224 5.29 9.47 -16.84
N ILE A 225 6.35 9.56 -16.05
CA ILE A 225 7.71 9.13 -16.42
C ILE A 225 7.76 7.59 -16.52
N PHE A 226 7.10 6.89 -15.60
CA PHE A 226 6.98 5.44 -15.64
C PHE A 226 5.63 5.03 -16.22
N ASP A 227 5.59 4.94 -17.55
CA ASP A 227 4.40 4.51 -18.30
C ASP A 227 3.77 3.24 -17.70
N ARG A 228 2.44 3.27 -17.55
CA ARG A 228 1.68 2.23 -16.83
C ARG A 228 1.78 0.86 -17.48
N ASP A 229 1.79 0.81 -18.81
CA ASP A 229 1.82 -0.46 -19.54
C ASP A 229 3.22 -1.05 -19.54
N ILE A 230 4.25 -0.21 -19.71
CA ILE A 230 5.65 -0.63 -19.54
C ILE A 230 5.88 -1.14 -18.12
N TRP A 231 5.42 -0.41 -17.10
CA TRP A 231 5.56 -0.81 -15.70
C TRP A 231 4.91 -2.17 -15.42
N ARG A 232 3.66 -2.39 -15.89
CA ARG A 232 2.96 -3.67 -15.76
C ARG A 232 3.70 -4.81 -16.45
N GLN A 233 4.21 -4.56 -17.65
CA GLN A 233 4.97 -5.56 -18.39
C GLN A 233 6.27 -5.92 -17.67
N MET A 234 7.03 -4.93 -17.18
CA MET A 234 8.26 -5.19 -16.44
C MET A 234 8.02 -5.97 -15.14
N LEU A 235 6.92 -5.69 -14.42
CA LEU A 235 6.53 -6.50 -13.26
C LEU A 235 6.20 -7.95 -13.62
N SER A 236 5.54 -8.16 -14.77
CA SER A 236 5.22 -9.50 -15.26
C SER A 236 6.45 -10.26 -15.76
N ASP A 237 7.44 -9.56 -16.31
CA ASP A 237 8.64 -10.16 -16.88
C ASP A 237 9.70 -10.49 -15.81
N PHE A 238 9.70 -9.76 -14.68
CA PHE A 238 10.68 -9.92 -13.60
C PHE A 238 10.08 -10.27 -12.23
N PRO A 239 9.09 -11.17 -12.12
CA PRO A 239 8.43 -11.45 -10.86
C PRO A 239 9.39 -12.08 -9.86
N HIS A 240 9.31 -11.67 -8.59
CA HIS A 240 10.12 -12.18 -7.48
C HIS A 240 11.63 -11.96 -7.63
N THR A 241 12.04 -10.95 -8.40
CA THR A 241 13.46 -10.60 -8.59
C THR A 241 13.81 -9.28 -7.89
N PRO A 242 15.11 -8.98 -7.69
CA PRO A 242 15.54 -7.64 -7.27
C PRO A 242 15.12 -6.53 -8.25
N VAL A 243 14.91 -6.87 -9.52
CA VAL A 243 14.41 -5.93 -10.54
C VAL A 243 12.97 -5.52 -10.25
N GLU A 244 12.08 -6.45 -9.88
CA GLU A 244 10.72 -6.10 -9.43
C GLU A 244 10.77 -5.14 -8.23
N LEU A 245 11.62 -5.42 -7.23
CA LEU A 245 11.75 -4.56 -6.06
C LEU A 245 12.21 -3.13 -6.43
N LEU A 246 13.16 -3.01 -7.38
CA LEU A 246 13.62 -1.73 -7.90
C LEU A 246 12.50 -0.99 -8.64
N ILE A 247 11.78 -1.66 -9.54
CA ILE A 247 10.69 -1.07 -10.34
C ILE A 247 9.63 -0.46 -9.42
N ARG A 248 9.19 -1.20 -8.40
CA ARG A 248 8.23 -0.71 -7.40
C ARG A 248 8.79 0.48 -6.62
N THR A 249 10.04 0.37 -6.14
CA THR A 249 10.67 1.46 -5.39
C THR A 249 10.76 2.75 -6.21
N LEU A 250 11.07 2.65 -7.51
CA LEU A 250 11.15 3.82 -8.38
C LEU A 250 9.77 4.43 -8.64
N LYS A 251 8.73 3.61 -8.84
CA LYS A 251 7.36 4.09 -8.98
C LYS A 251 6.89 4.84 -7.73
N ASP A 252 7.07 4.23 -6.55
CA ASP A 252 6.74 4.85 -5.26
C ASP A 252 7.53 6.15 -5.07
N ALA A 253 8.84 6.15 -5.35
CA ALA A 253 9.67 7.34 -5.20
C ALA A 253 9.24 8.48 -6.11
N LEU A 254 8.89 8.19 -7.37
CA LEU A 254 8.39 9.19 -8.32
C LEU A 254 7.04 9.77 -7.86
N ALA A 255 6.11 8.92 -7.43
CA ALA A 255 4.83 9.34 -6.87
C ALA A 255 5.02 10.21 -5.62
N ASP A 256 5.86 9.76 -4.67
CA ASP A 256 5.97 10.36 -3.35
C ASP A 256 6.70 11.70 -3.34
N THR A 257 7.67 11.86 -4.26
CA THR A 257 8.47 13.09 -4.42
C THR A 257 7.91 14.03 -5.50
N GLY A 258 6.91 13.57 -6.26
CA GLY A 258 6.27 14.34 -7.32
C GLY A 258 5.40 15.49 -6.80
N PRO A 259 4.85 16.34 -7.69
CA PRO A 259 4.04 17.50 -7.32
C PRO A 259 2.80 17.15 -6.48
N ASP A 260 2.13 16.04 -6.79
CA ASP A 260 0.93 15.58 -6.08
C ASP A 260 1.24 14.65 -4.89
N GLY A 261 2.52 14.33 -4.68
CA GLY A 261 2.98 13.38 -3.69
C GLY A 261 2.94 13.86 -2.23
N PRO A 262 2.98 12.94 -1.26
CA PRO A 262 2.98 13.23 0.17
C PRO A 262 4.09 14.18 0.62
N LEU A 263 5.32 14.02 0.12
CA LEU A 263 6.45 14.84 0.59
C LEU A 263 6.27 16.31 0.23
N ARG A 264 5.86 16.61 -1.01
CA ARG A 264 5.55 17.98 -1.44
C ARG A 264 4.43 18.57 -0.60
N TYR A 265 3.34 17.81 -0.41
CA TYR A 265 2.21 18.24 0.40
C TYR A 265 2.62 18.58 1.83
N PHE A 266 3.39 17.72 2.50
CA PHE A 266 3.80 17.96 3.88
C PHE A 266 4.74 19.17 4.00
N ILE A 267 5.58 19.43 3.00
CA ILE A 267 6.41 20.64 2.95
C ILE A 267 5.55 21.90 2.81
N GLU A 268 4.60 21.91 1.87
CA GLU A 268 3.71 23.06 1.62
C GLU A 268 2.83 23.38 2.84
N GLN A 269 2.30 22.34 3.49
CA GLN A 269 1.51 22.48 4.72
C GLN A 269 2.35 22.69 5.98
N ARG A 270 3.68 22.69 5.85
CA ARG A 270 4.63 22.71 6.97
C ARG A 270 4.33 21.65 8.04
N SER A 271 3.88 20.47 7.61
CA SER A 271 3.53 19.35 8.48
C SER A 271 4.76 18.56 8.91
N ARG A 272 5.31 18.92 10.07
CA ARG A 272 6.46 18.22 10.67
C ARG A 272 6.10 16.78 11.02
N ALA A 273 4.91 16.54 11.58
CA ALA A 273 4.42 15.19 11.86
C ALA A 273 4.29 14.33 10.60
N GLY A 274 3.75 14.89 9.50
CA GLY A 274 3.62 14.18 8.23
C GLY A 274 4.96 13.73 7.65
N LEU A 275 5.94 14.65 7.60
CA LEU A 275 7.31 14.30 7.22
C LEU A 275 7.91 13.23 8.13
N GLY A 276 7.74 13.37 9.45
CA GLY A 276 8.26 12.42 10.41
C GLY A 276 7.71 11.00 10.21
N PHE A 277 6.40 10.85 10.02
CA PHE A 277 5.82 9.53 9.76
C PHE A 277 6.26 8.95 8.43
N TYR A 278 6.29 9.75 7.36
CA TYR A 278 6.77 9.29 6.05
C TYR A 278 8.19 8.72 6.16
N MET A 279 9.08 9.45 6.84
CA MET A 279 10.47 9.04 7.03
C MET A 279 10.61 7.86 8.01
N ALA A 280 9.70 7.72 8.97
CA ALA A 280 9.70 6.59 9.91
C ALA A 280 9.32 5.27 9.25
N PHE A 281 8.39 5.30 8.31
CA PHE A 281 7.84 4.11 7.66
C PHE A 281 8.52 3.78 6.33
N GLY A 282 9.39 4.66 5.83
CA GLY A 282 10.24 4.39 4.67
C GLY A 282 11.04 3.10 4.83
N SER A 283 10.98 2.23 3.82
CA SER A 283 11.64 0.92 3.84
C SER A 283 12.12 0.50 2.44
N GLY A 284 12.56 -0.75 2.28
CA GLY A 284 13.01 -1.27 0.99
C GLY A 284 14.30 -0.61 0.50
N LEU A 285 14.35 -0.33 -0.80
CA LEU A 285 15.52 0.29 -1.44
C LEU A 285 15.55 1.81 -1.31
N THR A 286 14.44 2.45 -0.89
CA THR A 286 14.32 3.92 -0.81
C THR A 286 15.44 4.57 0.01
N PRO A 287 15.80 4.10 1.23
CA PRO A 287 16.88 4.72 2.00
C PRO A 287 18.27 4.54 1.36
N LEU A 288 18.45 3.50 0.55
CA LEU A 288 19.70 3.21 -0.15
C LEU A 288 19.84 4.05 -1.42
N LEU A 289 18.74 4.23 -2.16
CA LEU A 289 18.71 5.00 -3.41
C LEU A 289 18.64 6.50 -3.18
N PHE A 290 17.97 6.95 -2.13
CA PHE A 290 17.69 8.35 -1.86
C PHE A 290 18.23 8.80 -0.49
N GLY A 291 19.46 8.36 -0.18
CA GLY A 291 20.17 8.73 1.06
C GLY A 291 20.18 10.24 1.38
N PRO A 292 20.36 11.15 0.40
CA PRO A 292 20.30 12.60 0.66
C PRO A 292 18.99 13.06 1.30
N LEU A 293 17.85 12.44 0.95
CA LEU A 293 16.55 12.76 1.56
C LEU A 293 16.56 12.45 3.07
N LYS A 294 17.13 11.31 3.46
CA LYS A 294 17.30 10.96 4.87
C LYS A 294 18.23 11.94 5.58
N THR A 295 19.37 12.28 4.98
CA THR A 295 20.34 13.23 5.56
C THR A 295 19.70 14.59 5.82
N ALA A 296 18.91 15.10 4.86
CA ALA A 296 18.18 16.35 5.02
C ALA A 296 17.16 16.27 6.16
N PHE A 297 16.41 15.17 6.25
CA PHE A 297 15.44 14.98 7.32
C PHE A 297 16.09 14.85 8.70
N ASP A 298 17.23 14.16 8.82
CA ASP A 298 17.98 14.05 10.08
C ASP A 298 18.42 15.44 10.60
N ALA A 299 18.85 16.33 9.70
CA ALA A 299 19.15 17.72 10.04
C ALA A 299 17.87 18.50 10.41
N PHE A 300 16.80 18.32 9.64
CA PHE A 300 15.50 18.98 9.83
C PHE A 300 14.88 18.70 11.21
N MET A 301 15.06 17.49 11.75
CA MET A 301 14.58 17.15 13.09
C MET A 301 15.16 18.07 14.19
N HIS A 302 16.36 18.60 13.99
CA HIS A 302 17.06 19.46 14.95
C HIS A 302 16.92 20.95 14.61
N TYR A 303 17.08 21.29 13.32
CA TYR A 303 17.03 22.65 12.81
C TYR A 303 16.12 22.67 11.58
N PRO A 304 14.80 22.91 11.75
CA PRO A 304 13.85 22.84 10.66
C PRO A 304 14.17 23.87 9.55
N ASP A 305 14.56 23.35 8.40
CA ASP A 305 14.82 24.11 7.17
C ASP A 305 13.96 23.52 6.04
N TRP A 306 12.86 24.21 5.72
CA TRP A 306 11.92 23.79 4.69
C TRP A 306 12.50 23.91 3.28
N ASP A 307 13.41 24.86 3.05
CA ASP A 307 14.04 25.04 1.73
C ASP A 307 15.04 23.91 1.47
N ALA A 308 15.84 23.55 2.48
CA ALA A 308 16.72 22.38 2.40
C ALA A 308 15.94 21.07 2.19
N MET A 309 14.80 20.89 2.87
CA MET A 309 13.93 19.73 2.63
C MET A 309 13.32 19.74 1.23
N THR A 310 12.88 20.89 0.73
CA THR A 310 12.35 21.04 -0.63
C THR A 310 13.40 20.62 -1.66
N GLN A 311 14.64 21.12 -1.49
CA GLN A 311 15.74 20.78 -2.38
C GLN A 311 16.03 19.27 -2.36
N ALA A 312 16.04 18.65 -1.18
CA ALA A 312 16.27 17.21 -1.06
C ALA A 312 15.17 16.36 -1.70
N VAL A 313 13.90 16.78 -1.62
CA VAL A 313 12.78 16.12 -2.31
C VAL A 313 12.91 16.26 -3.83
N ASP A 314 13.26 17.45 -4.31
CA ASP A 314 13.47 17.68 -5.75
C ASP A 314 14.64 16.86 -6.32
N ASP A 315 15.72 16.74 -5.55
CA ASP A 315 16.88 15.90 -5.90
C ASP A 315 16.52 14.41 -5.93
N ALA A 316 15.74 13.95 -4.96
CA ALA A 316 15.23 12.58 -4.94
C ALA A 316 14.36 12.30 -6.17
N HIS A 317 13.43 13.20 -6.50
CA HIS A 317 12.58 13.08 -7.68
C HIS A 317 13.39 13.01 -8.98
N ARG A 318 14.35 13.94 -9.17
CA ARG A 318 15.23 13.94 -10.35
C ARG A 318 16.07 12.67 -10.46
N SER A 319 16.54 12.16 -9.34
CA SER A 319 17.32 10.92 -9.28
C SER A 319 16.47 9.71 -9.64
N ALA A 320 15.25 9.62 -9.09
CA ALA A 320 14.28 8.57 -9.41
C ALA A 320 13.90 8.60 -10.89
N ALA A 321 13.64 9.79 -11.44
CA ALA A 321 13.32 9.98 -12.85
C ALA A 321 14.46 9.56 -13.77
N THR A 322 15.69 9.94 -13.45
CA THR A 322 16.88 9.55 -14.21
C THR A 322 17.06 8.03 -14.20
N TYR A 323 16.92 7.40 -13.03
CA TYR A 323 17.12 5.96 -12.92
C TYR A 323 15.98 5.16 -13.59
N THR A 324 14.75 5.66 -13.52
CA THR A 324 13.61 5.08 -14.22
C THR A 324 13.83 5.06 -15.73
N ARG A 325 14.30 6.18 -16.31
CA ARG A 325 14.65 6.22 -17.74
C ARG A 325 15.77 5.25 -18.09
N GLU A 326 16.82 5.16 -17.27
CA GLU A 326 17.91 4.20 -17.46
C GLU A 326 17.39 2.75 -17.52
N ILE A 327 16.52 2.33 -16.59
CA ILE A 327 16.00 0.95 -16.59
C ILE A 327 15.01 0.69 -17.72
N ILE A 328 14.23 1.69 -18.13
CA ILE A 328 13.34 1.59 -19.29
C ILE A 328 14.17 1.42 -20.57
N ASP A 329 15.27 2.16 -20.74
CA ASP A 329 16.16 2.03 -21.89
C ASP A 329 16.82 0.65 -21.94
N LEU A 330 17.25 0.12 -20.78
CA LEU A 330 17.77 -1.24 -20.67
C LEU A 330 16.70 -2.28 -21.00
N TYR A 331 15.47 -2.10 -20.53
CA TYR A 331 14.36 -2.99 -20.82
C TYR A 331 13.96 -2.95 -22.30
N ALA A 332 13.89 -1.77 -22.93
CA ALA A 332 13.59 -1.62 -24.35
C ALA A 332 14.64 -2.29 -25.24
N ALA A 333 15.92 -2.26 -24.84
CA ALA A 333 16.99 -2.97 -25.55
C ALA A 333 16.84 -4.50 -25.52
N ALA A 334 16.07 -5.07 -24.58
CA ALA A 334 15.72 -6.49 -24.56
C ALA A 334 14.91 -6.88 -25.81
N SER A 335 13.90 -6.08 -26.13
CA SER A 335 13.01 -6.26 -27.29
C SER A 335 13.70 -6.03 -28.63
N GLN A 336 14.88 -5.40 -28.62
CA GLN A 336 15.72 -5.19 -29.80
C GLN A 336 16.75 -6.32 -30.02
N GLY A 337 16.46 -7.52 -29.51
CA GLY A 337 17.21 -8.74 -29.81
C GLY A 337 18.22 -9.18 -28.75
N LYS A 338 18.28 -8.50 -27.58
CA LYS A 338 19.15 -8.93 -26.47
C LYS A 338 18.47 -9.94 -25.52
N GLY A 339 17.15 -9.95 -25.46
CA GLY A 339 16.34 -10.87 -24.65
C GLY A 339 16.20 -10.45 -23.18
N LEU A 340 15.17 -10.98 -22.52
CA LEU A 340 14.82 -10.67 -21.12
C LEU A 340 15.93 -11.04 -20.11
N PRO A 341 16.63 -12.19 -20.21
CA PRO A 341 17.70 -12.52 -19.27
C PRO A 341 18.84 -11.50 -19.28
N TRP A 342 19.16 -10.93 -20.44
CA TRP A 342 20.15 -9.86 -20.54
C TRP A 342 19.68 -8.59 -19.83
N ALA A 343 18.42 -8.21 -20.02
CA ALA A 343 17.87 -7.00 -19.40
C ALA A 343 17.83 -7.12 -17.88
N GLN A 344 17.42 -8.27 -17.34
CA GLN A 344 17.48 -8.52 -15.90
C GLN A 344 18.90 -8.35 -15.37
N ALA A 345 19.89 -9.03 -15.98
CA ALA A 345 21.29 -8.93 -15.55
C ALA A 345 21.85 -7.51 -15.67
N ALA A 346 21.48 -6.79 -16.74
CA ALA A 346 21.89 -5.40 -16.94
C ALA A 346 21.30 -4.48 -15.87
N ILE A 347 20.02 -4.62 -15.54
CA ILE A 347 19.36 -3.83 -14.48
C ILE A 347 19.93 -4.20 -13.10
N GLU A 348 20.13 -5.49 -12.79
CA GLU A 348 20.77 -5.90 -11.52
C GLU A 348 22.20 -5.35 -11.39
N LYS A 349 22.96 -5.25 -12.48
CA LYS A 349 24.28 -4.61 -12.48
C LYS A 349 24.20 -3.13 -12.11
N THR A 350 23.13 -2.43 -12.46
CA THR A 350 22.92 -1.02 -12.04
C THR A 350 22.76 -0.90 -10.52
N LEU A 351 22.12 -1.90 -9.88
CA LEU A 351 21.99 -1.98 -8.42
C LEU A 351 23.35 -2.27 -7.76
N GLN A 352 24.16 -3.17 -8.34
CA GLN A 352 25.51 -3.47 -7.85
C GLN A 352 26.42 -2.24 -7.91
N THR A 353 26.38 -1.50 -9.03
CA THR A 353 27.19 -0.29 -9.22
C THR A 353 26.82 0.80 -8.21
N ARG A 354 25.57 0.80 -7.73
CA ARG A 354 25.07 1.69 -6.66
C ARG A 354 25.28 1.14 -5.25
N GLY A 355 25.96 -0.01 -5.11
CA GLY A 355 26.26 -0.64 -3.82
C GLY A 355 25.06 -1.28 -3.11
N ILE A 356 23.97 -1.54 -3.83
CA ILE A 356 22.72 -2.07 -3.27
C ILE A 356 22.71 -3.59 -3.25
N LEU A 357 23.14 -4.21 -4.35
CA LEU A 357 23.36 -5.65 -4.44
C LEU A 357 24.87 -5.93 -4.34
N ARG A 358 25.23 -7.00 -3.65
CA ARG A 358 26.62 -7.47 -3.52
C ARG A 358 26.89 -8.63 -4.46
#